data_AF-A0A5A8AHX0-F1
#
_entry.id   AF-A0A5A8AHX0-F1
#
_cell.length_a   1.000
_cell.length_b   1.000
_cell.length_c   1.000
_cell.angle_alpha   90.00
_cell.angle_beta   90.00
_cell.angle_gamma   90.00
#
_symmetry.space_group_name_H-M   'P 1'
#
loop_
_entity.id
_entity.type
_entity.pdbx_description
1 polymer ?
#
loop_
_entity_poly.entity_id
_entity_poly.type
_entity_poly.pdbx_seq_one_letter_code
_entity_poly.pdbx_strand_id
1 'polypeptide(L)'
;MNKNTDIKTSVNNLSAKYTLIVETVWIYPGWFAGIMNQPSKLSTLLKFVETADPSRVLLEIESKNAPGDNFVGLPNNNDRISEGYAKTAKTLAHMIEKKTR
;
A
#
# COMPACT_ATOMS: atom_id res chain seq x y z
N MET A 1 4.61 -10.98 1.75
CA MET A 1 3.15 -11.24 1.87
C MET A 1 2.91 -11.92 3.21
N ASN A 2 2.00 -11.41 4.04
CA ASN A 2 1.77 -11.96 5.39
C ASN A 2 1.10 -13.34 5.27
N LYS A 3 1.67 -14.38 5.90
CA LYS A 3 1.27 -15.79 5.72
C LYS A 3 0.02 -16.20 6.53
N ASN A 4 -0.64 -15.26 7.22
CA ASN A 4 -1.69 -15.55 8.21
C ASN A 4 -3.07 -14.96 7.90
N THR A 5 -3.35 -14.56 6.66
CA THR A 5 -4.68 -14.03 6.27
C THR A 5 -5.27 -14.83 5.11
N ASP A 6 -6.55 -15.22 5.21
CA ASP A 6 -7.32 -15.85 4.12
C ASP A 6 -7.60 -14.92 2.93
N ILE A 7 -7.13 -13.67 2.99
CA ILE A 7 -7.25 -12.69 1.91
C ILE A 7 -6.38 -13.14 0.73
N LYS A 8 -7.03 -13.61 -0.34
CA LYS A 8 -6.37 -13.95 -1.61
C LYS A 8 -6.38 -12.73 -2.53
N THR A 9 -5.22 -12.41 -3.08
CA THR A 9 -5.06 -11.35 -4.09
C THR A 9 -4.35 -11.93 -5.31
N SER A 10 -4.66 -11.40 -6.49
CA SER A 10 -4.00 -11.75 -7.74
C SER A 10 -4.01 -10.55 -8.67
N VAL A 11 -3.00 -10.49 -9.54
CA VAL A 11 -2.88 -9.45 -10.58
C VAL A 11 -3.55 -9.98 -11.84
N ASN A 12 -4.20 -9.11 -12.61
CA ASN A 12 -4.87 -9.45 -13.88
C ASN A 12 -5.94 -10.56 -13.76
N ASN A 13 -6.63 -10.63 -12.63
CA ASN A 13 -7.69 -11.61 -12.42
C ASN A 13 -9.06 -11.07 -12.82
N LEU A 14 -9.45 -11.32 -14.07
CA LEU A 14 -10.75 -10.92 -14.60
C LEU A 14 -11.94 -11.63 -13.92
N SER A 15 -11.71 -12.74 -13.22
CA SER A 15 -12.76 -13.45 -12.48
C SER A 15 -13.03 -12.87 -11.08
N ALA A 16 -12.18 -11.96 -10.59
CA ALA A 16 -12.40 -11.30 -9.32
C ALA A 16 -13.59 -10.33 -9.42
N LYS A 17 -14.53 -10.39 -8.47
CA LYS A 17 -15.68 -9.48 -8.44
C LYS A 17 -15.27 -8.01 -8.25
N TYR A 18 -14.23 -7.78 -7.44
CA TYR A 18 -13.75 -6.44 -7.12
C TYR A 18 -12.28 -6.30 -7.50
N THR A 19 -11.92 -5.10 -7.94
CA THR A 19 -10.55 -4.69 -8.22
C THR A 19 -10.15 -3.58 -7.25
N LEU A 20 -8.93 -3.69 -6.70
CA LEU A 20 -8.33 -2.63 -5.89
C LEU A 20 -7.41 -1.79 -6.79
N ILE A 21 -7.73 -0.51 -6.95
CA ILE A 21 -6.87 0.48 -7.60
C ILE A 21 -6.06 1.17 -6.50
N VAL A 22 -4.74 1.18 -6.66
CA VAL A 22 -3.80 1.86 -5.77
C VAL A 22 -3.31 3.12 -6.45
N GLU A 23 -3.95 4.24 -6.18
CA GLU A 23 -3.57 5.54 -6.71
C GLU A 23 -2.57 6.21 -5.77
N THR A 24 -1.47 6.71 -6.30
CA THR A 24 -0.47 7.44 -5.50
C THR A 24 -0.74 8.92 -5.57
N VAL A 25 -1.07 9.53 -4.43
CA VAL A 25 -1.43 10.95 -4.33
C VAL A 25 -0.20 11.80 -4.04
N TRP A 26 0.70 11.30 -3.21
CA TRP A 26 1.92 12.01 -2.83
C TRP A 26 3.04 11.04 -2.48
N ILE A 27 4.26 11.39 -2.87
CA ILE A 27 5.47 10.65 -2.52
C ILE A 27 6.51 11.63 -1.99
N TYR A 28 7.00 11.35 -0.78
CA TYR A 28 8.22 11.93 -0.25
C TYR A 28 9.26 10.81 -0.13
N PRO A 29 10.40 10.88 -0.84
CA PRO A 29 11.39 9.82 -0.85
C PRO A 29 12.15 9.67 0.49
N GLY A 30 12.10 10.68 1.35
CA GLY A 30 12.96 10.76 2.52
C GLY A 30 14.38 11.18 2.17
N TRP A 31 15.25 11.23 3.18
CA TRP A 31 16.68 11.48 3.00
C TRP A 31 17.52 10.72 4.02
N PHE A 32 18.83 10.68 3.75
CA PHE A 32 19.86 10.13 4.61
C PHE A 32 21.11 11.01 4.53
N ALA A 33 21.62 11.46 5.68
CA ALA A 33 22.80 12.32 5.80
C ALA A 33 23.82 11.71 6.77
N GLY A 34 24.14 10.42 6.58
CA GLY A 34 25.13 9.69 7.37
C GLY A 34 24.59 9.23 8.73
N ILE A 35 24.46 10.15 9.69
CA ILE A 35 23.99 9.84 11.06
C ILE A 35 22.50 10.19 11.26
N MET A 36 21.95 11.07 10.42
CA MET A 36 20.56 11.48 10.47
C MET A 36 19.80 10.91 9.27
N ASN A 37 18.55 10.51 9.49
CA ASN A 37 17.69 10.03 8.43
C ASN A 37 16.25 10.54 8.63
N GLN A 38 15.49 10.56 7.53
CA GLN A 38 14.05 10.73 7.59
C GLN A 38 13.39 9.74 6.63
N PRO A 39 12.45 8.89 7.09
CA PRO A 39 11.81 7.87 6.27
C PRO A 39 11.05 8.49 5.10
N SER A 40 10.83 7.67 4.08
CA SER A 40 9.89 8.01 3.02
C SER A 40 8.47 8.12 3.60
N LYS A 41 7.64 8.93 2.95
CA LYS A 41 6.22 9.05 3.26
C LYS A 41 5.45 8.86 1.97
N LEU A 42 4.56 7.88 1.95
CA LEU A 42 3.70 7.59 0.83
C LEU A 42 2.25 7.88 1.21
N SER A 43 1.55 8.66 0.41
CA SER A 43 0.10 8.81 0.53
C SER A 43 -0.58 8.21 -0.70
N THR A 44 -1.55 7.33 -0.46
CA THR A 44 -2.30 6.66 -1.52
C THR A 44 -3.80 6.78 -1.30
N LEU A 45 -4.54 6.76 -2.39
CA LEU A 45 -5.99 6.58 -2.43
C LEU A 45 -6.27 5.17 -2.93
N LEU A 46 -6.83 4.34 -2.05
CA LEU A 46 -7.17 2.95 -2.32
C LEU A 46 -8.63 2.88 -2.71
N LYS A 47 -8.92 2.57 -3.98
CA LYS A 47 -10.30 2.50 -4.50
C LYS A 47 -10.68 1.06 -4.78
N PHE A 48 -11.74 0.58 -4.16
CA PHE A 48 -12.38 -0.68 -4.52
C PHE A 48 -13.47 -0.42 -5.52
N VAL A 49 -13.37 -1.05 -6.69
CA VAL A 49 -14.31 -0.91 -7.80
C VAL A 49 -14.88 -2.28 -8.18
N GLU A 50 -16.02 -2.32 -8.86
CA GLU A 50 -16.47 -3.53 -9.54
C GLU A 50 -15.56 -3.81 -10.74
N THR A 51 -15.05 -5.03 -10.87
CA THR A 51 -14.14 -5.37 -11.99
C THR A 51 -14.83 -5.21 -13.35
N ALA A 52 -16.14 -5.47 -13.41
CA ALA A 52 -16.94 -5.30 -14.63
C ALA A 52 -17.25 -3.84 -14.97
N ASP A 53 -17.16 -2.92 -14.00
CA ASP A 53 -17.38 -1.49 -14.18
C ASP A 53 -16.46 -0.67 -13.25
N PRO A 54 -15.23 -0.35 -13.71
CA PRO A 54 -14.27 0.41 -12.91
C PRO A 54 -14.69 1.85 -12.59
N SER A 55 -15.74 2.38 -13.24
CA SER A 55 -16.28 3.70 -12.92
C SER A 55 -17.10 3.70 -11.62
N ARG A 56 -17.60 2.53 -11.23
CA ARG A 56 -18.37 2.33 -10.01
C ARG A 56 -17.44 2.08 -8.82
N VAL A 57 -17.10 3.15 -8.12
CA VAL A 57 -16.34 3.10 -6.86
C VAL A 57 -17.25 2.71 -5.70
N LEU A 58 -16.91 1.63 -5.00
CA LEU A 58 -17.66 1.10 -3.87
C LEU A 58 -17.11 1.59 -2.52
N LEU A 59 -15.80 1.78 -2.44
CA LEU A 59 -15.11 2.19 -1.23
C LEU A 59 -13.82 2.92 -1.59
N GLU A 60 -13.57 4.02 -0.91
CA GLU A 60 -12.31 4.75 -0.94
C GLU A 60 -11.68 4.76 0.45
N ILE A 61 -10.37 4.49 0.52
CA ILE A 61 -9.58 4.57 1.74
C ILE A 61 -8.36 5.42 1.47
N GLU A 62 -8.23 6.51 2.23
CA GLU A 62 -7.02 7.33 2.22
C GLU A 62 -5.96 6.72 3.16
N SER A 63 -4.82 6.33 2.60
CA SER A 63 -3.61 6.04 3.37
C SER A 63 -2.73 7.28 3.35
N LYS A 64 -2.46 7.87 4.51
CA LYS A 64 -1.68 9.11 4.63
C LYS A 64 -0.32 8.84 5.25
N ASN A 65 0.73 9.32 4.58
CA ASN A 65 2.10 9.32 5.09
C ASN A 65 2.58 7.94 5.59
N ALA A 66 2.22 6.87 4.89
CA ALA A 66 2.72 5.53 5.18
C ALA A 66 4.25 5.56 5.17
N PRO A 67 4.90 5.25 6.31
CA PRO A 67 6.34 5.34 6.41
C PRO A 67 6.99 4.15 5.72
N GLY A 68 8.09 4.42 5.04
CA GLY A 68 8.95 3.38 4.49
C GLY A 68 10.41 3.70 4.76
N ASP A 69 11.14 2.71 5.24
CA ASP A 69 12.57 2.82 5.51
C ASP A 69 13.31 1.57 5.03
N ASN A 70 14.63 1.67 4.93
CA ASN A 70 15.44 0.55 4.45
C ASN A 70 15.53 -0.53 5.53
N PHE A 71 15.25 -1.76 5.12
CA PHE A 71 15.33 -2.90 6.03
C PHE A 71 16.77 -3.38 6.24
N VAL A 72 17.64 -3.24 5.21
CA VAL A 72 19.06 -3.64 5.23
C VAL A 72 19.87 -2.75 4.29
N GLY A 73 21.06 -2.31 4.70
CA GLY A 73 22.04 -1.64 3.84
C GLY A 73 21.99 -0.10 3.85
N LEU A 74 22.71 0.50 2.89
CA LEU A 74 22.74 1.94 2.70
C LEU A 74 21.38 2.45 2.19
N PRO A 75 20.85 3.55 2.75
CA PRO A 75 19.55 4.05 2.33
C PRO A 75 19.49 4.42 0.86
N ASN A 76 18.67 3.71 0.09
CA ASN A 76 18.30 4.11 -1.26
C ASN A 76 16.86 4.67 -1.27
N ASN A 77 16.51 5.43 -2.29
CA ASN A 77 15.18 6.04 -2.34
C ASN A 77 14.09 5.02 -2.73
N ASN A 78 14.44 4.02 -3.54
CA ASN A 78 13.47 3.08 -4.12
C ASN A 78 12.93 2.08 -3.09
N ASP A 79 13.79 1.54 -2.23
CA ASP A 79 13.44 0.55 -1.21
C ASP A 79 12.56 1.17 -0.13
N ARG A 80 12.86 2.42 0.24
CA ARG A 80 12.03 3.17 1.19
C ARG A 80 10.61 3.36 0.67
N ILE A 81 10.48 3.86 -0.56
CA ILE A 81 9.17 4.06 -1.19
C ILE A 81 8.44 2.71 -1.30
N SER A 82 9.15 1.65 -1.69
CA SER A 82 8.60 0.29 -1.79
C SER A 82 8.07 -0.22 -0.45
N GLU A 83 8.78 0.02 0.66
CA GLU A 83 8.29 -0.32 2.00
C GLU A 83 7.06 0.52 2.39
N GLY A 84 6.95 1.76 1.92
CA GLY A 84 5.74 2.58 2.08
C GLY A 84 4.50 1.92 1.45
N TYR A 85 4.63 1.36 0.24
CA TYR A 85 3.56 0.57 -0.39
C TYR A 85 3.29 -0.72 0.38
N ALA A 86 4.33 -1.43 0.81
CA ALA A 86 4.19 -2.64 1.59
C ALA A 86 3.47 -2.38 2.93
N LYS A 87 3.80 -1.28 3.62
CA LYS A 87 3.16 -0.86 4.86
C LYS A 87 1.69 -0.53 4.64
N THR A 88 1.36 0.19 3.56
CA THR A 88 -0.02 0.47 3.16
C THR A 88 -0.82 -0.83 2.99
N ALA A 89 -0.28 -1.80 2.24
CA ALA A 89 -0.94 -3.09 2.03
C ALA A 89 -1.10 -3.90 3.33
N LYS A 90 -0.06 -3.95 4.18
CA LYS A 90 -0.11 -4.63 5.49
C LYS A 90 -1.20 -4.04 6.38
N THR A 91 -1.29 -2.71 6.45
CA THR A 91 -2.31 -2.00 7.24
C THR A 91 -3.72 -2.26 6.70
N LEU A 92 -3.90 -2.20 5.37
CA LEU A 92 -5.18 -2.51 4.74
C LEU A 92 -5.64 -3.94 5.05
N ALA A 93 -4.76 -4.93 4.88
CA ALA A 93 -5.08 -6.32 5.16
C ALA A 93 -5.50 -6.54 6.62
N HIS A 94 -4.78 -5.91 7.57
CA HIS A 94 -5.11 -5.96 9.00
C HIS A 94 -6.46 -5.29 9.31
N MET A 95 -6.77 -4.18 8.65
CA MET A 95 -8.07 -3.51 8.80
C MET A 95 -9.23 -4.37 8.29
N ILE A 96 -9.05 -5.04 7.14
CA ILE A 96 -10.05 -5.95 6.58
C ILE A 96 -10.25 -7.12 7.54
N GLU A 97 -9.18 -7.80 7.97
CA GLU A 97 -9.26 -8.95 8.87
C GLU A 97 -10.02 -8.62 10.16
N LYS A 98 -9.74 -7.45 10.76
CA LYS A 98 -10.44 -6.97 11.96
C LYS A 98 -11.92 -6.67 11.77
N LYS A 99 -12.36 -6.38 10.54
CA LYS A 99 -13.75 -6.03 10.22
C LYS A 99 -14.55 -7.23 9.72
N THR A 100 -13.87 -8.26 9.22
CA THR A 100 -14.51 -9.49 8.71
C THR A 100 -14.57 -10.61 9.74
N ARG A 101 -13.81 -10.52 10.84
CA ARG A 101 -14.00 -11.32 12.04
C ARG A 101 -14.98 -10.63 12.98
#